data_AF-A0A2D7HWY5-F1
#
_entry.id   AF-A0A2D7HWY5-F1
#
_cell.length_a   1.000
_cell.length_b   1.000
_cell.length_c   1.000
_cell.angle_alpha   90.00
_cell.angle_beta   90.00
_cell.angle_gamma   90.00
#
_symmetry.space_group_name_H-M   'P 1'
#
loop_
_entity.id
_entity.type
_entity.pdbx_description
1 polymer ?
#
loop_
_entity_poly.entity_id
_entity_poly.type
_entity_poly.pdbx_seq_one_letter_code
_entity_poly.pdbx_strand_id
1 'polypeptide(L)'
;MSVLGIRLANMALFLMATWLTADVVTDVAASILIPTAASSQARSAPPPATTQPWSTRQAILDRNLFGAQVMGDDLLIEEEPDEELQETKLPLKLLGTIASNDQVVASAAIENSRKRTHEVVKVGDRLMDFKEVVVSRIDRGRVVLQNGANREELKMGEELMAQAKVKASKPKPRPSRRRASKQKSNETVQDRLKSLADNSGISGAAALLSQARVLPKYEDGKMVGIELSQIESNSLYQKVGLQDGDMLTSVNGVTIDNPAASQELLKALTESPALVAEVLTPNGEGKVITIPQEQLAELMQGAE
;
A
#
# COMPACT_ATOMS: atom_id res chain seq x y z
N MET A 1 -28.20 54.32 71.59
CA MET A 1 -27.58 53.79 70.36
C MET A 1 -27.91 54.75 69.22
N SER A 2 -26.92 55.23 68.48
CA SER A 2 -27.16 56.21 67.41
C SER A 2 -27.84 55.55 66.20
N VAL A 3 -28.78 56.24 65.56
CA VAL A 3 -29.50 55.77 64.35
C VAL A 3 -28.53 55.37 63.24
N LEU A 4 -27.35 56.02 63.20
CA LEU A 4 -26.27 55.71 62.27
C LEU A 4 -25.65 54.32 62.52
N GLY A 5 -25.49 53.91 63.79
CA GLY A 5 -24.96 52.59 64.14
C GLY A 5 -25.89 51.45 63.73
N ILE A 6 -27.20 51.65 63.86
CA ILE A 6 -28.21 50.67 63.42
C ILE A 6 -28.21 50.54 61.89
N ARG A 7 -28.07 51.65 61.16
CA ARG A 7 -27.98 51.62 59.68
C ARG A 7 -26.71 50.92 59.19
N LEU A 8 -25.58 51.14 59.84
CA LEU A 8 -24.32 50.44 59.51
C LEU A 8 -24.42 48.94 59.81
N ALA A 9 -25.00 48.56 60.95
CA ALA A 9 -25.22 47.15 61.28
C ALA A 9 -26.12 46.44 60.26
N ASN A 10 -27.22 47.09 59.84
CA ASN A 10 -28.12 46.53 58.82
C ASN A 10 -27.43 46.40 57.46
N MET A 11 -26.59 47.38 57.09
CA MET A 11 -25.85 47.31 55.82
C MET A 11 -24.81 46.17 55.83
N ALA A 12 -24.12 45.97 56.94
CA ALA A 12 -23.20 44.86 57.12
C ALA A 12 -23.91 43.50 57.07
N LEU A 13 -25.07 43.39 57.72
CA LEU A 13 -25.88 42.17 57.73
C LEU A 13 -26.41 41.85 56.33
N PHE A 14 -26.83 42.88 55.58
CA PHE A 14 -27.27 42.72 54.19
C PHE A 14 -26.14 42.24 53.28
N LEU A 15 -24.94 42.83 53.38
CA LEU A 15 -23.77 42.40 52.61
C LEU A 15 -23.34 40.97 52.97
N MET A 16 -23.45 40.60 54.24
CA MET A 16 -23.13 39.24 54.67
C MET A 16 -24.17 38.24 54.11
N ALA A 17 -25.46 38.59 54.15
CA ALA A 17 -26.52 37.75 53.62
C ALA A 17 -26.41 37.56 52.09
N THR A 18 -26.07 38.61 51.35
CA THR A 18 -25.86 38.51 49.89
C THR A 18 -24.62 37.68 49.55
N TRP A 19 -23.55 37.79 50.34
CA TRP A 19 -22.35 36.98 50.15
C TRP A 19 -22.60 35.48 50.39
N LEU A 20 -23.28 35.12 51.49
CA LEU A 20 -23.63 33.72 51.77
C LEU A 20 -24.57 33.12 50.72
N THR A 21 -25.54 33.89 50.24
CA THR A 21 -26.48 33.41 49.21
C THR A 21 -25.79 33.19 47.86
N ALA A 22 -24.84 34.05 47.48
CA ALA A 22 -24.06 33.86 46.27
C ALA A 22 -23.18 32.59 46.33
N ASP A 23 -22.57 32.32 47.48
CA ASP A 23 -21.70 31.15 47.68
C ASP A 23 -22.48 29.84 47.53
N VAL A 24 -23.64 29.73 48.20
CA VAL A 24 -24.51 28.53 48.10
C VAL A 24 -25.02 28.32 46.68
N VAL A 25 -25.45 29.39 46.01
CA VAL A 25 -25.93 29.28 44.61
C VAL A 25 -24.81 28.83 43.68
N THR A 26 -23.58 29.31 43.90
CA THR A 26 -22.41 28.94 43.08
C THR A 26 -22.04 27.47 43.27
N ASP A 27 -22.06 26.97 44.50
CA ASP A 27 -21.79 25.55 44.80
C ASP A 27 -22.86 24.62 44.22
N VAL A 28 -24.14 24.99 44.35
CA VAL A 28 -25.24 24.20 43.78
C VAL A 28 -25.17 24.21 42.25
N ALA A 29 -24.92 25.38 41.64
CA ALA A 29 -24.75 25.48 40.19
C ALA A 29 -23.53 24.68 39.71
N ALA A 30 -22.40 24.72 40.43
CA ALA A 30 -21.23 23.92 40.11
C ALA A 30 -21.54 22.42 40.15
N SER A 31 -22.34 21.95 41.11
CA SER A 31 -22.73 20.54 41.22
C SER A 31 -23.64 20.05 40.07
N ILE A 32 -24.41 20.95 39.46
CA ILE A 32 -25.33 20.63 38.35
C ILE A 32 -24.62 20.73 37.00
N LEU A 33 -23.77 21.75 36.82
CA LEU A 33 -23.12 22.02 35.53
C LEU A 33 -21.82 21.25 35.32
N ILE A 34 -21.13 20.83 36.39
CA ILE A 34 -19.92 20.00 36.25
C ILE A 34 -20.39 18.55 36.23
N PRO A 35 -20.45 17.87 35.06
CA PRO A 35 -20.70 16.45 35.05
C PRO A 35 -19.62 15.81 35.92
N THR A 36 -20.03 15.10 36.98
CA THR A 36 -19.12 14.27 37.79
C THR A 36 -18.24 13.54 36.80
N ALA A 37 -16.92 13.77 36.87
CA ALA A 37 -15.99 13.10 35.99
C ALA A 37 -16.25 11.61 36.17
N ALA A 38 -16.84 10.99 35.15
CA ALA A 38 -17.15 9.57 35.18
C ALA A 38 -15.86 8.89 35.64
N SER A 39 -15.92 8.22 36.79
CA SER A 39 -14.78 7.53 37.37
C SER A 39 -14.10 6.81 36.23
N SER A 40 -12.87 7.22 35.91
CA SER A 40 -12.14 6.56 34.85
C SER A 40 -11.91 5.15 35.38
N GLN A 41 -12.79 4.22 35.01
CA GLN A 41 -12.54 2.81 35.20
C GLN A 41 -11.17 2.62 34.57
N ALA A 42 -10.18 2.32 35.42
CA ALA A 42 -8.88 1.90 34.96
C ALA A 42 -9.19 0.76 34.01
N ARG A 43 -9.04 1.01 32.70
CA ARG A 43 -9.21 -0.02 31.69
C ARG A 43 -8.30 -1.13 32.13
N SER A 44 -8.88 -2.27 32.52
CA SER A 44 -8.13 -3.49 32.75
C SER A 44 -7.23 -3.65 31.53
N ALA A 45 -5.92 -3.80 31.78
CA ALA A 45 -4.97 -4.02 30.71
C ALA A 45 -5.54 -5.15 29.83
N PRO A 46 -5.57 -4.98 28.50
CA PRO A 46 -6.02 -6.06 27.63
C PRO A 46 -5.22 -7.31 28.00
N PRO A 47 -5.87 -8.48 28.07
CA PRO A 47 -5.16 -9.72 28.36
C PRO A 47 -3.95 -9.82 27.41
N PRO A 48 -2.80 -10.34 27.89
CA PRO A 48 -1.61 -10.48 27.06
C PRO A 48 -2.03 -11.14 25.75
N ALA A 49 -1.67 -10.51 24.63
CA ALA A 49 -2.10 -10.95 23.31
C ALA A 49 -1.78 -12.44 23.17
N THR A 50 -2.81 -13.27 23.12
CA THR A 50 -2.63 -14.70 22.93
C THR A 50 -1.92 -14.86 21.60
N THR A 51 -0.67 -15.33 21.64
CA THR A 51 0.10 -15.63 20.44
C THR A 51 -0.66 -16.73 19.71
N GLN A 52 -1.42 -16.33 18.69
CA GLN A 52 -2.11 -17.28 17.84
C GLN A 52 -1.09 -18.30 17.33
N PRO A 53 -1.43 -19.60 17.33
CA PRO A 53 -0.54 -20.63 16.85
C PRO A 53 -0.14 -20.34 15.41
N TRP A 54 1.08 -20.74 15.05
CA TRP A 54 1.64 -20.50 13.72
C TRP A 54 0.73 -21.02 12.60
N SER A 55 0.02 -22.13 12.83
CA SER A 55 -0.96 -22.72 11.91
C SER A 55 -2.06 -21.74 11.46
N THR A 56 -2.51 -20.83 12.31
CA THR A 56 -3.52 -19.82 11.93
C THR A 56 -2.97 -18.80 10.94
N ARG A 57 -1.64 -18.59 10.90
CA ARG A 57 -0.96 -17.69 9.95
C ARG A 57 -0.67 -18.37 8.61
N GLN A 58 -0.68 -19.70 8.54
CA GLN A 58 -0.43 -20.48 7.33
C GLN A 58 -1.38 -20.06 6.20
N ALA A 59 -2.69 -19.95 6.49
CA ALA A 59 -3.70 -19.53 5.52
C ALA A 59 -3.47 -18.11 4.93
N ILE A 60 -2.71 -17.26 5.61
CA ILE A 60 -2.33 -15.93 5.11
C ILE A 60 -1.19 -16.05 4.10
N LEU A 61 -0.23 -16.93 4.36
CA LEU A 61 0.89 -17.23 3.47
C LEU A 61 0.40 -17.99 2.23
N ASP A 62 -0.45 -19.01 2.41
CA ASP A 62 -1.00 -19.83 1.32
C ASP A 62 -1.83 -19.01 0.32
N ARG A 63 -2.58 -18.02 0.83
CA ARG A 63 -3.38 -17.13 -0.02
C ARG A 63 -2.54 -16.09 -0.74
N ASN A 64 -1.29 -15.91 -0.33
CA ASN A 64 -0.31 -14.99 -0.88
C ASN A 64 -0.91 -13.68 -1.44
N LEU A 65 -1.78 -13.03 -0.65
CA LEU A 65 -2.61 -11.90 -1.12
C LEU A 65 -1.81 -10.68 -1.58
N PHE A 66 -0.51 -10.68 -1.31
CA PHE A 66 0.42 -9.61 -1.64
C PHE A 66 1.54 -10.06 -2.58
N GLY A 67 1.50 -11.29 -3.09
CA GLY A 67 2.55 -11.84 -3.96
C GLY A 67 3.94 -11.84 -3.32
N ALA A 68 4.01 -11.96 -1.99
CA ALA A 68 5.27 -11.96 -1.25
C ALA A 68 6.02 -13.25 -1.55
N GLN A 69 7.10 -13.14 -2.32
CA GLN A 69 8.06 -14.23 -2.49
C GLN A 69 9.01 -14.19 -1.29
N VAL A 70 8.82 -15.11 -0.35
CA VAL A 70 9.85 -15.39 0.67
C VAL A 70 10.82 -16.35 0.01
N MET A 71 11.89 -15.82 -0.58
CA MET A 71 13.04 -16.64 -0.95
C MET A 71 13.60 -17.21 0.36
N GLY A 72 13.49 -18.52 0.53
CA GLY A 72 14.04 -19.20 1.70
C GLY A 72 15.53 -18.90 1.82
N ASP A 73 16.00 -18.75 3.05
CA ASP A 73 17.39 -18.49 3.42
C ASP A 73 18.36 -19.65 3.05
N ASP A 74 17.98 -20.54 2.12
CA ASP A 74 18.70 -21.76 1.72
C ASP A 74 19.47 -21.63 0.39
N LEU A 75 19.63 -20.41 -0.13
CA LEU A 75 20.79 -20.14 -0.96
C LEU A 75 21.94 -19.89 0.01
N LEU A 76 22.71 -20.95 0.28
CA LEU A 76 24.08 -20.87 0.79
C LEU A 76 24.74 -19.67 0.10
N ILE A 77 24.91 -18.59 0.85
CA ILE A 77 25.63 -17.41 0.42
C ILE A 77 27.07 -17.90 0.34
N GLU A 78 27.46 -18.38 -0.83
CA GLU A 78 28.84 -18.31 -1.27
C GLU A 78 29.09 -16.81 -1.40
N GLU A 79 29.50 -16.18 -0.30
CA GLU A 79 30.06 -14.83 -0.34
C GLU A 79 31.27 -14.96 -1.26
N GLU A 80 31.09 -14.65 -2.55
CA GLU A 80 32.23 -14.40 -3.42
C GLU A 80 33.10 -13.41 -2.67
N PRO A 81 34.39 -13.74 -2.47
CA PRO A 81 35.26 -12.94 -1.63
C PRO A 81 35.16 -11.50 -2.11
N ASP A 82 34.85 -10.58 -1.19
CA ASP A 82 34.85 -9.15 -1.45
C ASP A 82 36.21 -8.82 -2.09
N GLU A 83 36.23 -8.70 -3.42
CA GLU A 83 37.37 -8.16 -4.14
C GLU A 83 37.66 -6.81 -3.49
N GLU A 84 38.91 -6.51 -3.12
CA GLU A 84 39.29 -5.20 -2.60
C GLU A 84 39.10 -4.16 -3.70
N LEU A 85 37.87 -3.69 -3.86
CA LEU A 85 37.48 -2.68 -4.83
C LEU A 85 37.94 -1.31 -4.32
N GLN A 86 38.50 -0.52 -5.23
CA GLN A 86 38.91 0.83 -4.90
C GLN A 86 37.67 1.73 -4.75
N GLU A 87 37.64 2.59 -3.73
CA GLU A 87 36.55 3.56 -3.59
C GLU A 87 36.55 4.55 -4.77
N THR A 88 35.35 4.83 -5.29
CA THR A 88 35.23 5.73 -6.44
C THR A 88 35.70 7.14 -6.10
N LYS A 89 36.46 7.74 -7.02
CA LYS A 89 36.88 9.15 -6.94
C LYS A 89 35.91 10.07 -7.69
N LEU A 90 34.86 9.52 -8.28
CA LEU A 90 33.84 10.29 -8.97
C LEU A 90 33.05 11.13 -7.95
N PRO A 91 32.62 12.35 -8.32
CA PRO A 91 31.84 13.23 -7.43
C PRO A 91 30.38 12.78 -7.39
N LEU A 92 30.15 11.53 -7.01
CA LEU A 92 28.85 10.87 -6.92
C LEU A 92 28.52 10.61 -5.45
N LYS A 93 27.23 10.67 -5.14
CA LYS A 93 26.71 10.35 -3.81
C LYS A 93 25.59 9.34 -3.95
N LEU A 94 25.74 8.19 -3.30
CA LEU A 94 24.69 7.18 -3.25
C LEU A 94 23.62 7.59 -2.23
N LEU A 95 22.39 7.79 -2.72
CA LEU A 95 21.25 8.21 -1.91
C LEU A 95 20.45 7.01 -1.40
N GLY A 96 20.33 5.96 -2.21
CA GLY A 96 19.46 4.82 -1.95
C GLY A 96 19.85 3.60 -2.77
N THR A 97 19.62 2.40 -2.21
CA THR A 97 19.70 1.12 -2.95
C THR A 97 18.49 0.28 -2.62
N ILE A 98 17.84 -0.26 -3.65
CA ILE A 98 16.94 -1.40 -3.57
C ILE A 98 17.79 -2.61 -3.97
N ALA A 99 18.32 -3.29 -2.96
CA ALA A 99 19.15 -4.48 -3.15
C ALA A 99 18.27 -5.73 -3.13
N SER A 100 18.53 -6.64 -4.07
CA SER A 100 17.89 -7.95 -4.20
C SER A 100 18.96 -8.97 -4.57
N ASN A 101 18.72 -10.25 -4.27
CA ASN A 101 19.60 -11.33 -4.73
C ASN A 101 19.57 -11.44 -6.27
N ASP A 102 18.43 -11.10 -6.87
CA ASP A 102 18.31 -10.94 -8.32
C ASP A 102 18.70 -9.51 -8.72
N GLN A 103 19.84 -9.40 -9.41
CA GLN A 103 20.39 -8.12 -9.85
C GLN A 103 19.60 -7.45 -10.98
N VAL A 104 18.68 -8.17 -11.64
CA VAL A 104 17.79 -7.61 -12.68
C VAL A 104 16.78 -6.63 -12.07
N VAL A 105 16.33 -6.90 -10.84
CA VAL A 105 15.37 -6.04 -10.13
C VAL A 105 16.05 -5.03 -9.20
N ALA A 106 17.37 -5.13 -9.03
CA ALA A 106 18.12 -4.20 -8.20
C ALA A 106 18.18 -2.81 -8.83
N SER A 107 18.13 -1.77 -8.00
CA SER A 107 18.16 -0.37 -8.46
C SER A 107 18.83 0.54 -7.44
N ALA A 108 19.50 1.57 -7.91
CA ALA A 108 20.20 2.55 -7.06
C ALA A 108 19.83 3.97 -7.45
N ALA A 109 19.69 4.85 -6.45
CA ALA A 109 19.50 6.28 -6.63
C ALA A 109 20.83 7.00 -6.37
N ILE A 110 21.37 7.66 -7.39
CA ILE A 110 22.69 8.31 -7.36
C ILE A 110 22.52 9.81 -7.62
N GLU A 111 23.22 10.64 -6.86
CA GLU A 111 23.33 12.09 -7.07
C GLU A 111 24.71 12.44 -7.62
N ASN A 112 24.75 13.25 -8.68
CA ASN A 112 25.97 13.91 -9.12
C ASN A 112 26.18 15.20 -8.30
N SER A 113 27.21 15.21 -7.45
CA SER A 113 27.49 16.32 -6.53
C SER A 113 27.88 17.62 -7.26
N ARG A 114 28.39 17.54 -8.50
CA ARG A 114 28.77 18.73 -9.29
C ARG A 114 27.55 19.44 -9.88
N LYS A 115 26.59 18.68 -10.41
CA LYS A 115 25.41 19.23 -11.10
C LYS A 115 24.13 19.21 -10.27
N ARG A 116 24.15 18.55 -9.10
CA ARG A 116 22.98 18.31 -8.25
C ARG A 116 21.84 17.62 -9.01
N THR A 117 22.21 16.74 -9.93
CA THR A 117 21.28 15.90 -10.70
C THR A 117 21.13 14.55 -10.01
N HIS A 118 19.91 14.01 -10.02
CA HIS A 118 19.59 12.71 -9.45
C HIS A 118 19.18 11.76 -10.57
N GLU A 119 19.71 10.55 -10.54
CA GLU A 119 19.36 9.49 -11.48
C GLU A 119 19.08 8.18 -10.73
N VAL A 120 18.18 7.37 -11.28
CA VAL A 120 17.90 6.02 -10.82
C VAL A 120 18.42 5.07 -11.88
N VAL A 121 19.28 4.14 -11.46
CA VAL A 121 20.01 3.24 -12.36
C VAL A 121 19.82 1.79 -11.96
N LYS A 122 19.84 0.92 -12.96
CA LYS A 122 19.83 -0.54 -12.85
C LYS A 122 21.20 -1.11 -13.24
N VAL A 123 21.40 -2.40 -12.96
CA VAL A 123 22.60 -3.10 -13.42
C VAL A 123 22.65 -3.10 -14.96
N GLY A 124 23.80 -2.72 -15.50
CA GLY A 124 24.02 -2.53 -16.94
C GLY A 124 23.82 -1.11 -17.45
N ASP A 125 23.19 -0.22 -16.67
CA ASP A 125 22.98 1.17 -17.08
C ASP A 125 24.28 1.98 -17.08
N ARG A 126 24.37 2.95 -17.99
CA ARG A 126 25.43 3.96 -18.03
C ARG A 126 25.01 5.20 -17.29
N LEU A 127 25.91 5.77 -16.50
CA LEU A 127 25.65 7.02 -15.78
C LEU A 127 25.49 8.18 -16.78
N MET A 128 24.45 9.01 -16.59
CA MET A 128 24.06 10.03 -17.57
C MET A 128 25.17 11.07 -17.80
N ASP A 129 25.86 11.47 -16.74
CA ASP A 129 26.96 12.44 -16.78
C ASP A 129 28.35 11.79 -16.98
N PHE A 130 28.48 10.47 -16.78
CA PHE A 130 29.72 9.71 -16.89
C PHE A 130 29.53 8.51 -17.81
N LYS A 131 29.49 8.76 -19.12
CA LYS A 131 29.13 7.76 -20.15
C LYS A 131 30.06 6.54 -20.22
N GLU A 132 31.28 6.65 -19.71
CA GLU A 132 32.27 5.56 -19.64
C GLU A 132 32.07 4.63 -18.43
N VAL A 133 31.16 5.01 -17.52
CA VAL A 133 30.90 4.30 -16.27
C VAL A 133 29.61 3.51 -16.40
N VAL A 134 29.69 2.20 -16.17
CA VAL A 134 28.57 1.26 -16.21
C VAL A 134 28.32 0.70 -14.82
N VAL A 135 27.06 0.54 -14.43
CA VAL A 135 26.72 -0.13 -13.17
C VAL A 135 26.91 -1.65 -13.32
N SER A 136 27.83 -2.23 -12.57
CA SER A 136 28.13 -3.67 -12.64
C SER A 136 27.31 -4.48 -11.64
N ARG A 137 27.07 -3.96 -10.44
CA ARG A 137 26.37 -4.66 -9.36
C ARG A 137 25.80 -3.67 -8.35
N ILE A 138 24.63 -3.97 -7.79
CA ILE A 138 24.00 -3.17 -6.75
C ILE A 138 23.79 -4.05 -5.52
N ASP A 139 24.48 -3.72 -4.43
CA ASP A 139 24.28 -4.39 -3.15
C ASP A 139 23.64 -3.42 -2.16
N ARG A 140 23.40 -3.91 -0.94
CA ARG A 140 22.80 -3.10 0.11
C ARG A 140 23.78 -2.02 0.58
N GLY A 141 23.49 -0.76 0.25
CA GLY A 141 24.30 0.38 0.68
C GLY A 141 25.61 0.58 -0.09
N ARG A 142 25.86 -0.21 -1.14
CA ARG A 142 27.02 -0.05 -2.03
C ARG A 142 26.65 -0.36 -3.49
N VAL A 143 27.29 0.32 -4.43
CA VAL A 143 27.15 0.09 -5.87
C VAL A 143 28.53 -0.11 -6.47
N VAL A 144 28.71 -1.17 -7.24
CA VAL A 144 29.95 -1.44 -7.99
C VAL A 144 29.80 -0.83 -9.38
N LEU A 145 30.71 0.07 -9.70
CA LEU A 145 30.80 0.79 -10.96
C LEU A 145 31.99 0.25 -11.76
N GLN A 146 31.80 0.00 -13.05
CA GLN A 146 32.85 -0.32 -14.00
C GLN A 146 33.22 0.95 -14.76
N ASN A 147 34.41 1.50 -14.47
CA ASN A 147 34.96 2.67 -15.13
C ASN A 147 36.11 2.23 -16.07
N GLY A 148 35.76 1.90 -17.31
CA GLY A 148 36.70 1.29 -18.25
C GLY A 148 37.23 -0.06 -17.74
N ALA A 149 38.52 -0.14 -17.41
CA ALA A 149 39.16 -1.35 -16.89
C ALA A 149 39.10 -1.47 -15.35
N ASN A 150 38.76 -0.39 -14.64
CA ASN A 150 38.76 -0.38 -13.18
C ASN A 150 37.35 -0.62 -12.63
N ARG A 151 37.23 -1.48 -11.63
CA ARG A 151 36.02 -1.58 -10.80
C ARG A 151 36.19 -0.68 -9.60
N GLU A 152 35.19 0.18 -9.39
CA GLU A 152 35.15 1.15 -8.31
C GLU A 152 33.91 0.91 -7.46
N GLU A 153 34.02 1.13 -6.15
CA GLU A 153 32.90 1.02 -5.21
C GLU A 153 32.38 2.41 -4.83
N LEU A 154 31.08 2.62 -4.99
CA LEU A 154 30.35 3.78 -4.46
C LEU A 154 29.58 3.36 -3.22
N LYS A 155 30.10 3.73 -2.03
CA LYS A 155 29.43 3.47 -0.75
C LYS A 155 28.42 4.55 -0.40
N MET A 156 27.35 4.14 0.27
CA MET A 156 26.38 5.05 0.88
C MET A 156 27.00 5.70 2.12
N GLY A 157 26.78 7.01 2.29
CA GLY A 157 27.29 7.73 3.46
C GLY A 157 26.77 7.12 4.77
N GLU A 158 27.65 7.05 5.78
CA GLU A 158 27.36 6.41 7.07
C GLU A 158 26.13 6.97 7.78
N GLU A 159 25.83 8.26 7.62
CA GLU A 159 24.64 8.91 8.17
C GLU A 159 23.34 8.36 7.54
N LEU A 160 23.32 8.16 6.22
CA LEU A 160 22.18 7.59 5.49
C LEU A 160 22.02 6.10 5.82
N MET A 161 23.14 5.38 5.94
CA MET A 161 23.17 3.99 6.40
C MET A 161 22.64 3.82 7.84
N ALA A 162 22.97 4.75 8.74
CA ALA A 162 22.48 4.75 10.12
C ALA A 162 20.97 5.01 10.20
N GLN A 163 20.42 5.86 9.31
CA GLN A 163 18.98 6.08 9.18
C GLN A 163 18.25 4.88 8.56
N ALA A 164 18.92 4.17 7.62
CA ALA A 164 18.38 2.96 6.98
C ALA A 164 18.41 1.72 7.88
N LYS A 165 19.26 1.67 8.92
CA LYS A 165 19.12 0.74 10.03
C LYS A 165 17.89 1.13 10.85
N VAL A 166 16.73 0.72 10.36
CA VAL A 166 15.50 0.69 11.16
C VAL A 166 15.84 -0.05 12.44
N LYS A 167 15.98 0.67 13.56
CA LYS A 167 15.89 0.08 14.89
C LYS A 167 14.64 -0.78 14.83
N ALA A 168 14.79 -2.10 14.97
CA ALA A 168 13.67 -3.01 15.15
C ALA A 168 12.90 -2.48 16.36
N SER A 169 11.95 -1.59 16.08
CA SER A 169 11.18 -0.93 17.10
C SER A 169 10.31 -2.03 17.65
N LYS A 170 10.58 -2.42 18.91
CA LYS A 170 9.61 -3.21 19.67
C LYS A 170 8.26 -2.54 19.42
N PRO A 171 7.24 -3.27 18.93
CA PRO A 171 5.98 -2.66 18.54
C PRO A 171 5.44 -1.92 19.76
N LYS A 172 5.52 -0.59 19.71
CA LYS A 172 4.90 0.25 20.73
C LYS A 172 3.40 -0.02 20.57
N PRO A 173 2.68 -0.42 21.63
CA PRO A 173 1.25 -0.64 21.51
C PRO A 173 0.64 0.66 20.99
N ARG A 174 0.15 0.64 19.75
CA ARG A 174 -0.60 1.75 19.19
C ARG A 174 -1.74 2.03 20.17
N PRO A 175 -2.01 3.30 20.54
CA PRO A 175 -3.26 3.61 21.22
C PRO A 175 -4.37 3.00 20.37
N SER A 176 -5.22 2.16 20.98
CA SER A 176 -6.26 1.45 20.26
C SER A 176 -7.00 2.51 19.44
N ARG A 177 -6.84 2.46 18.12
CA ARG A 177 -7.63 3.27 17.21
C ARG A 177 -9.05 3.07 17.69
N ARG A 178 -9.71 4.13 18.17
CA ARG A 178 -11.14 4.12 18.47
C ARG A 178 -11.75 3.24 17.41
N ARG A 179 -12.43 2.16 17.83
CA ARG A 179 -13.14 1.28 16.91
C ARG A 179 -13.82 2.21 15.92
N ALA A 180 -13.29 2.30 14.70
CA ALA A 180 -14.06 2.81 13.60
C ALA A 180 -15.32 1.97 13.71
N SER A 181 -16.45 2.65 13.91
CA SER A 181 -17.75 2.00 13.93
C SER A 181 -17.68 0.95 12.83
N LYS A 182 -17.85 -0.32 13.22
CA LYS A 182 -18.11 -1.39 12.26
C LYS A 182 -19.47 -1.01 11.69
N GLN A 183 -19.49 -0.02 10.81
CA GLN A 183 -20.46 0.04 9.77
C GLN A 183 -20.16 -1.23 9.00
N LYS A 184 -21.00 -2.24 9.26
CA LYS A 184 -21.19 -3.34 8.34
C LYS A 184 -21.66 -2.66 7.05
N SER A 185 -20.74 -2.10 6.26
CA SER A 185 -21.04 -1.96 4.86
C SER A 185 -21.07 -3.40 4.38
N ASN A 186 -22.27 -3.88 4.10
CA ASN A 186 -22.49 -5.11 3.35
C ASN A 186 -22.09 -4.90 1.88
N GLU A 187 -21.09 -4.05 1.66
CA GLU A 187 -20.56 -3.74 0.35
C GLU A 187 -19.60 -4.85 -0.01
N THR A 188 -19.95 -5.51 -1.08
CA THR A 188 -19.06 -6.47 -1.72
C THR A 188 -17.89 -5.71 -2.32
N VAL A 189 -16.81 -6.41 -2.63
CA VAL A 189 -15.65 -5.82 -3.32
C VAL A 189 -16.08 -5.12 -4.62
N GLN A 190 -17.12 -5.62 -5.31
CA GLN A 190 -17.71 -4.96 -6.48
C GLN A 190 -18.31 -3.58 -6.15
N ASP A 191 -19.05 -3.44 -5.04
CA ASP A 191 -19.69 -2.18 -4.66
C ASP A 191 -18.67 -1.08 -4.36
N ARG A 192 -17.56 -1.46 -3.70
CA ARG A 192 -16.44 -0.53 -3.49
C ARG A 192 -15.79 -0.13 -4.79
N LEU A 193 -15.54 -1.09 -5.70
CA LEU A 193 -14.95 -0.80 -6.99
C LEU A 193 -15.81 0.14 -7.84
N LYS A 194 -17.14 -0.03 -7.81
CA LYS A 194 -18.12 0.89 -8.42
C LYS A 194 -18.02 2.29 -7.82
N SER A 195 -18.02 2.42 -6.49
CA SER A 195 -17.87 3.72 -5.82
C SER A 195 -16.53 4.42 -6.12
N LEU A 196 -15.47 3.64 -6.38
CA LEU A 196 -14.17 4.15 -6.80
C LEU A 196 -14.20 4.60 -8.28
N ALA A 197 -14.91 3.89 -9.14
CA ALA A 197 -15.14 4.30 -10.53
C ALA A 197 -15.85 5.66 -10.59
N ASP A 198 -16.91 5.84 -9.78
CA ASP A 198 -17.73 7.05 -9.73
C ASP A 198 -16.96 8.28 -9.24
N ASN A 199 -15.97 8.10 -8.33
CA ASN A 199 -15.27 9.21 -7.67
C ASN A 199 -13.92 9.60 -8.30
N SER A 200 -13.33 8.75 -9.17
CA SER A 200 -11.91 8.89 -9.53
C SER A 200 -11.63 9.34 -10.97
N GLY A 201 -12.63 9.44 -11.85
CA GLY A 201 -12.39 9.67 -13.29
C GLY A 201 -11.63 8.52 -13.97
N ILE A 202 -11.45 7.39 -13.29
CA ILE A 202 -10.94 6.10 -13.81
C ILE A 202 -12.16 5.25 -14.20
N SER A 203 -13.15 5.88 -14.84
CA SER A 203 -14.50 5.36 -14.94
C SER A 203 -14.57 4.06 -15.73
N GLY A 204 -13.86 3.97 -16.87
CA GLY A 204 -13.96 2.83 -17.77
C GLY A 204 -13.32 1.53 -17.27
N ALA A 205 -12.06 1.58 -16.83
CA ALA A 205 -11.36 0.38 -16.37
C ALA A 205 -11.93 -0.15 -15.04
N ALA A 206 -12.32 0.74 -14.14
CA ALA A 206 -12.97 0.34 -12.89
C ALA A 206 -14.38 -0.19 -13.14
N ALA A 207 -15.15 0.38 -14.08
CA ALA A 207 -16.44 -0.16 -14.49
C ALA A 207 -16.30 -1.57 -15.09
N LEU A 208 -15.32 -1.77 -15.98
CA LEU A 208 -15.01 -3.08 -16.57
C LEU A 208 -14.68 -4.13 -15.50
N LEU A 209 -13.80 -3.79 -14.54
CA LEU A 209 -13.42 -4.68 -13.44
C LEU A 209 -14.55 -4.90 -12.43
N SER A 210 -15.57 -4.02 -12.39
CA SER A 210 -16.72 -4.18 -11.51
C SER A 210 -17.80 -5.12 -12.04
N GLN A 211 -17.86 -5.31 -13.36
CA GLN A 211 -18.89 -6.10 -14.06
C GLN A 211 -18.72 -7.62 -13.94
N ALA A 212 -17.57 -8.10 -13.45
CA ALA A 212 -17.33 -9.51 -13.18
C ALA A 212 -16.31 -9.67 -12.05
N ARG A 213 -16.36 -10.81 -11.38
CA ARG A 213 -15.34 -11.18 -10.40
C ARG A 213 -14.18 -11.89 -11.11
N VAL A 214 -13.01 -11.31 -10.97
CA VAL A 214 -11.75 -11.76 -11.59
C VAL A 214 -10.91 -12.49 -10.53
N LEU A 215 -10.62 -13.77 -10.74
CA LEU A 215 -9.88 -14.61 -9.79
C LEU A 215 -8.71 -15.31 -10.49
N PRO A 216 -7.48 -15.27 -9.94
CA PRO A 216 -6.38 -16.07 -10.49
C PRO A 216 -6.66 -17.57 -10.27
N LYS A 217 -6.43 -18.37 -11.32
CA LYS A 217 -6.50 -19.84 -11.27
C LYS A 217 -5.11 -20.42 -11.15
N TYR A 218 -4.94 -21.38 -10.24
CA TYR A 218 -3.70 -22.12 -10.06
C TYR A 218 -3.91 -23.62 -10.27
N GLU A 219 -3.01 -24.25 -11.00
CA GLU A 219 -2.86 -25.70 -11.10
C GLU A 219 -1.42 -26.08 -10.74
N ASP A 220 -1.25 -27.11 -9.90
CA ASP A 220 0.05 -27.56 -9.40
C ASP A 220 0.95 -26.43 -8.83
N GLY A 221 0.32 -25.41 -8.22
CA GLY A 221 1.01 -24.26 -7.64
C GLY A 221 1.49 -23.22 -8.66
N LYS A 222 1.20 -23.38 -9.95
CA LYS A 222 1.47 -22.40 -11.01
C LYS A 222 0.18 -21.72 -11.45
N MET A 223 0.23 -20.42 -11.70
CA MET A 223 -0.93 -19.71 -12.25
C MET A 223 -1.10 -20.13 -13.70
N VAL A 224 -2.30 -20.57 -14.06
CA VAL A 224 -2.65 -21.03 -15.42
C VAL A 224 -3.55 -20.05 -16.17
N GLY A 225 -4.11 -19.07 -15.47
CA GLY A 225 -4.99 -18.08 -16.06
C GLY A 225 -5.80 -17.30 -15.03
N ILE A 226 -6.81 -16.61 -15.53
CA ILE A 226 -7.77 -15.84 -14.75
C ILE A 226 -9.17 -16.36 -15.01
N GLU A 227 -9.85 -16.84 -13.97
CA GLU A 227 -11.25 -17.27 -14.04
C GLU A 227 -12.19 -16.08 -13.82
N LEU A 228 -13.20 -15.97 -14.69
CA LEU A 228 -14.30 -15.02 -14.57
C LEU A 228 -15.50 -15.69 -13.91
N SER A 229 -16.05 -15.04 -12.88
CA SER A 229 -17.23 -15.52 -12.17
C SER A 229 -18.14 -14.35 -11.79
N GLN A 230 -19.40 -14.63 -11.46
CA GLN A 230 -20.37 -13.60 -11.08
C GLN A 230 -20.46 -12.47 -12.12
N ILE A 231 -20.53 -12.84 -13.40
CA ILE A 231 -20.67 -11.90 -14.50
C ILE A 231 -22.04 -11.21 -14.40
N GLU A 232 -22.03 -9.88 -14.34
CA GLU A 232 -23.27 -9.09 -14.29
C GLU A 232 -24.07 -9.23 -15.59
N SER A 233 -25.40 -9.26 -15.47
CA SER A 233 -26.30 -9.26 -16.62
C SER A 233 -26.16 -7.95 -17.41
N ASN A 234 -26.14 -8.04 -18.74
CA ASN A 234 -25.87 -6.93 -19.67
C ASN A 234 -24.45 -6.32 -19.57
N SER A 235 -23.51 -7.00 -18.90
CA SER A 235 -22.09 -6.62 -18.92
C SER A 235 -21.46 -6.79 -20.30
N LEU A 236 -20.30 -6.16 -20.52
CA LEU A 236 -19.51 -6.40 -21.72
C LEU A 236 -19.13 -7.87 -21.85
N TYR A 237 -18.72 -8.51 -20.76
CA TYR A 237 -18.35 -9.94 -20.76
C TYR A 237 -19.47 -10.80 -21.34
N GLN A 238 -20.72 -10.58 -20.92
CA GLN A 238 -21.86 -11.31 -21.47
C GLN A 238 -22.12 -10.98 -22.95
N LYS A 239 -21.98 -9.71 -23.35
CA LYS A 239 -22.17 -9.28 -24.76
C LYS A 239 -21.16 -9.90 -25.71
N VAL A 240 -19.93 -10.14 -25.25
CA VAL A 240 -18.87 -10.83 -26.02
C VAL A 240 -18.94 -12.36 -25.89
N GLY A 241 -19.92 -12.86 -25.14
CA GLY A 241 -20.22 -14.29 -25.02
C GLY A 241 -19.37 -15.04 -24.00
N LEU A 242 -18.77 -14.33 -23.02
CA LEU A 242 -18.16 -14.95 -21.85
C LEU A 242 -19.24 -15.41 -20.86
N GLN A 243 -18.95 -16.50 -20.18
CA GLN A 243 -19.83 -17.14 -19.20
C GLN A 243 -19.11 -17.34 -17.86
N ASP A 244 -19.89 -17.55 -16.81
CA ASP A 244 -19.35 -17.87 -15.50
C ASP A 244 -18.55 -19.18 -15.56
N GLY A 245 -17.31 -19.15 -15.07
CA GLY A 245 -16.37 -20.27 -15.10
C GLY A 245 -15.43 -20.26 -16.30
N ASP A 246 -15.58 -19.32 -17.25
CA ASP A 246 -14.61 -19.14 -18.32
C ASP A 246 -13.26 -18.66 -17.78
N MET A 247 -12.18 -19.24 -18.29
CA MET A 247 -10.82 -18.93 -17.88
C MET A 247 -10.04 -18.26 -19.00
N LEU A 248 -9.65 -17.00 -18.79
CA LEU A 248 -8.73 -16.29 -19.68
C LEU A 248 -7.31 -16.83 -19.52
N THR A 249 -6.73 -17.30 -20.62
CA THR A 249 -5.35 -17.81 -20.68
C THR A 249 -4.41 -16.83 -21.35
N SER A 250 -4.89 -16.04 -22.32
CA SER A 250 -4.11 -15.00 -22.97
C SER A 250 -4.96 -13.81 -23.43
N VAL A 251 -4.33 -12.64 -23.53
CA VAL A 251 -4.95 -11.42 -24.06
C VAL A 251 -3.95 -10.70 -24.96
N ASN A 252 -4.33 -10.42 -26.20
CA ASN A 252 -3.49 -9.81 -27.23
C ASN A 252 -2.12 -10.51 -27.40
N GLY A 253 -2.09 -11.83 -27.25
CA GLY A 253 -0.87 -12.64 -27.33
C GLY A 253 -0.01 -12.62 -26.07
N VAL A 254 -0.39 -11.89 -25.02
CA VAL A 254 0.24 -11.93 -23.70
C VAL A 254 -0.38 -13.07 -22.90
N THR A 255 0.44 -14.03 -22.49
CA THR A 255 -0.01 -15.16 -21.66
C THR A 255 -0.17 -14.71 -20.21
N ILE A 256 -1.27 -15.14 -19.57
CA ILE A 256 -1.59 -14.79 -18.18
C ILE A 256 -1.19 -15.95 -17.26
N ASP A 257 0.11 -16.13 -17.08
CA ASP A 257 0.69 -17.21 -16.26
C ASP A 257 1.34 -16.71 -14.95
N ASN A 258 1.29 -15.40 -14.71
CA ASN A 258 1.91 -14.79 -13.54
C ASN A 258 1.22 -13.47 -13.12
N PRO A 259 1.42 -13.02 -11.86
CA PRO A 259 0.85 -11.76 -11.38
C PRO A 259 1.34 -10.50 -12.12
N ALA A 260 2.53 -10.51 -12.72
CA ALA A 260 3.06 -9.37 -13.46
C ALA A 260 2.27 -9.13 -14.77
N ALA A 261 1.71 -10.19 -15.36
CA ALA A 261 0.83 -10.11 -16.53
C ALA A 261 -0.41 -9.22 -16.29
N SER A 262 -0.80 -8.97 -15.02
CA SER A 262 -1.90 -8.05 -14.69
C SER A 262 -1.59 -6.58 -15.06
N GLN A 263 -0.32 -6.16 -14.99
CA GLN A 263 0.08 -4.81 -15.41
C GLN A 263 0.05 -4.67 -16.93
N GLU A 264 0.48 -5.72 -17.64
CA GLU A 264 0.47 -5.78 -19.10
C GLU A 264 -0.96 -5.83 -19.64
N LEU A 265 -1.85 -6.56 -18.96
CA LEU A 265 -3.28 -6.57 -19.26
C LEU A 265 -3.91 -5.17 -19.14
N LEU A 266 -3.61 -4.44 -18.07
CA LEU A 266 -4.12 -3.08 -17.89
C LEU A 266 -3.61 -2.12 -18.97
N LYS A 267 -2.35 -2.25 -19.37
CA LYS A 267 -1.79 -1.51 -20.51
C LYS A 267 -2.46 -1.89 -21.82
N ALA A 268 -2.63 -3.19 -22.09
CA ALA A 268 -3.32 -3.68 -23.29
C ALA A 268 -4.76 -3.16 -23.38
N LEU A 269 -5.48 -3.11 -22.25
CA LEU A 269 -6.83 -2.53 -22.14
C LEU A 269 -6.87 -1.03 -22.44
N THR A 270 -5.78 -0.30 -22.18
CA THR A 270 -5.73 1.16 -22.33
C THR A 270 -5.14 1.61 -23.67
N GLU A 271 -4.21 0.84 -24.23
CA GLU A 271 -3.39 1.22 -25.39
C GLU A 271 -3.81 0.52 -26.70
N SER A 272 -4.50 -0.64 -26.62
CA SER A 272 -4.83 -1.42 -27.82
C SER A 272 -6.21 -1.11 -28.40
N PRO A 273 -6.34 -0.99 -29.74
CA PRO A 273 -7.63 -0.74 -30.39
C PRO A 273 -8.57 -1.94 -30.32
N ALA A 274 -8.07 -3.18 -30.29
CA ALA A 274 -8.91 -4.37 -30.12
C ALA A 274 -8.31 -5.29 -29.07
N LEU A 275 -9.17 -6.01 -28.34
CA LEU A 275 -8.75 -7.07 -27.42
C LEU A 275 -9.14 -8.43 -27.99
N VAL A 276 -8.14 -9.27 -28.20
CA VAL A 276 -8.30 -10.68 -28.55
C VAL A 276 -7.93 -11.49 -27.32
N ALA A 277 -8.91 -12.14 -26.72
CA ALA A 277 -8.71 -13.01 -25.56
C ALA A 277 -8.84 -14.47 -25.97
N GLU A 278 -7.90 -15.30 -25.53
CA GLU A 278 -8.06 -16.75 -25.55
C GLU A 278 -8.64 -17.21 -24.22
N VAL A 279 -9.66 -18.05 -24.31
CA VAL A 279 -10.50 -18.44 -23.19
C VAL A 279 -10.65 -19.95 -23.20
N LEU A 280 -10.52 -20.58 -22.04
CA LEU A 280 -10.82 -21.98 -21.83
C LEU A 280 -12.17 -22.07 -21.10
N THR A 281 -13.13 -22.77 -21.69
CA THR A 281 -14.42 -23.05 -21.04
C THR A 281 -14.24 -24.04 -19.88
N PRO A 282 -15.21 -24.15 -18.96
CA PRO A 282 -15.18 -25.16 -17.89
C PRO A 282 -15.02 -26.61 -18.38
N ASN A 283 -15.38 -26.88 -19.64
CA ASN A 283 -15.27 -28.19 -20.27
C ASN A 283 -13.90 -28.44 -20.94
N GLY A 284 -12.99 -27.47 -20.89
CA GLY A 284 -11.67 -27.56 -21.52
C GLY A 284 -11.65 -27.23 -23.01
N GLU A 285 -12.73 -26.70 -23.58
CA GLU A 285 -12.75 -26.23 -24.97
C GLU A 285 -12.18 -24.81 -25.05
N GLY A 286 -11.19 -24.61 -25.93
CA GLY A 286 -10.60 -23.31 -26.22
C GLY A 286 -11.50 -22.47 -27.14
N LYS A 287 -11.70 -21.20 -26.78
CA LYS A 287 -12.50 -20.21 -27.48
C LYS A 287 -11.72 -18.92 -27.61
N VAL A 288 -11.70 -18.35 -28.81
CA VAL A 288 -11.13 -17.01 -29.05
C VAL A 288 -12.27 -16.00 -29.04
N ILE A 289 -12.14 -14.95 -28.24
CA ILE A 289 -13.11 -13.86 -28.14
C ILE A 289 -12.44 -12.57 -28.58
N THR A 290 -13.06 -11.87 -29.51
CA THR A 290 -12.61 -10.56 -29.97
C THR A 290 -13.57 -9.49 -29.48
N ILE A 291 -13.03 -8.54 -28.73
CA ILE A 291 -13.72 -7.37 -28.22
C ILE A 291 -13.33 -6.18 -29.12
N PRO A 292 -14.25 -5.69 -29.97
CA PRO A 292 -13.96 -4.56 -30.86
C PRO A 292 -13.79 -3.25 -30.09
N GLN A 293 -13.00 -2.32 -30.65
CA GLN A 293 -12.70 -1.02 -30.04
C GLN A 293 -13.94 -0.25 -29.62
N GLU A 294 -14.99 -0.32 -30.44
CA GLU A 294 -16.21 0.46 -30.27
C GLU A 294 -16.92 0.10 -28.96
N GLN A 295 -17.01 -1.20 -28.64
CA GLN A 295 -17.62 -1.69 -27.41
C GLN A 295 -16.76 -1.40 -26.18
N LEU A 296 -15.44 -1.40 -26.35
CA LEU A 296 -14.50 -1.00 -25.29
C LEU A 296 -14.57 0.51 -25.02
N ALA A 297 -14.64 1.32 -26.09
CA ALA A 297 -14.72 2.77 -26.02
C ALA A 297 -16.06 3.24 -25.43
N GLU A 298 -17.16 2.58 -25.75
CA GLU A 298 -18.50 2.86 -25.17
C GLU A 298 -18.49 2.70 -23.64
N LEU A 299 -17.79 1.69 -23.10
CA LEU A 299 -17.59 1.53 -21.65
C LEU A 299 -16.64 2.56 -21.04
N MET A 300 -15.62 2.97 -21.80
CA MET A 300 -14.65 3.96 -21.35
C MET A 300 -15.22 5.39 -21.37
N GLN A 301 -16.21 5.66 -22.22
CA GLN A 301 -16.83 6.97 -22.42
C GLN A 301 -18.20 7.12 -21.74
N GLY A 302 -18.90 6.02 -21.43
CA GLY A 302 -20.27 6.01 -20.90
C GLY A 302 -20.43 6.38 -19.41
N ALA A 303 -19.61 7.28 -18.87
CA ALA A 303 -19.73 7.80 -17.51
C ALA A 303 -20.06 9.31 -17.50
N GLU A 304 -21.09 9.70 -18.24
CA GLU A 304 -21.81 10.97 -18.08
C GLU A 304 -23.20 10.74 -17.48
#